data_AF-A0A539D812-F1
#
_entry.id   AF-A0A539D812-F1
#
_cell.length_a   1.000
_cell.length_b   1.000
_cell.length_c   1.000
_cell.angle_alpha   90.00
_cell.angle_beta   90.00
_cell.angle_gamma   90.00
#
_symmetry.space_group_name_H-M   'P 1'
#
loop_
_entity.id
_entity.type
_entity.pdbx_description
1 polymer ?
#
loop_
_entity_poly.entity_id
_entity_poly.type
_entity_poly.pdbx_seq_one_letter_code
_entity_poly.pdbx_strand_id
1 'polypeptide(L)'
;MGRNTTLKACLITSAAIAFAMPAPASAQTSAELAERVRQLEATLTSVQAELQQLQTREAQQSADIVRIQQAPAAAPAAPAAPTDGFRVGPTTFRLGGYVKAEALYSDYSAGDIATGTGRDFFVPGAIPVGGASEDAALDLHAKQTRLSFTATRAVEGHTLTAYVEADFQSSPGTGNENVTNAYNFAVRRATVTYDRWLFGQDWTTFQNVGALPETTDFIGPSDGTVFARQALVRYTHPLGAHLGLAVALENPETTAYAVAAPTIAAYDDDSVPDVVARLNWTPGKHQFSLAAIGRQLSVQDAGVTREASGWGVSASGKVGRHRAVHGPRLCPGRRILGNRS
;
A
#
# COMPACT_ATOMS: atom_id res chain seq x y z
N MET A 1 -40.13 -0.81 -29.69
CA MET A 1 -39.23 -0.45 -30.81
C MET A 1 -39.95 0.57 -31.67
N GLY A 2 -39.65 1.86 -31.49
CA GLY A 2 -40.28 2.97 -32.23
C GLY A 2 -39.27 4.08 -32.40
N ARG A 3 -38.79 4.21 -33.63
CA ARG A 3 -37.75 5.14 -34.14
C ARG A 3 -38.17 6.60 -33.96
N ASN A 4 -37.21 7.49 -33.72
CA ASN A 4 -37.32 8.90 -34.12
C ASN A 4 -35.94 9.45 -34.52
N THR A 5 -35.60 9.23 -35.79
CA THR A 5 -34.57 9.94 -36.55
C THR A 5 -35.25 11.03 -37.36
N THR A 6 -34.94 12.30 -37.09
CA THR A 6 -35.34 13.45 -37.91
C THR A 6 -34.10 14.14 -38.45
N LEU A 7 -33.68 13.73 -39.66
CA LEU A 7 -32.81 14.52 -40.53
C LEU A 7 -33.64 15.65 -41.14
N LYS A 8 -33.16 16.89 -41.00
CA LYS A 8 -33.73 18.07 -41.68
C LYS A 8 -33.08 18.23 -43.05
N ALA A 9 -33.95 18.42 -44.04
CA ALA A 9 -33.64 18.53 -45.45
C ALA A 9 -33.33 19.98 -45.89
N CYS A 10 -32.43 20.07 -46.87
CA CYS A 10 -32.50 20.85 -48.12
C CYS A 10 -32.80 22.36 -48.06
N LEU A 11 -31.88 23.16 -48.63
CA LEU A 11 -32.19 24.37 -49.37
C LEU A 11 -31.06 24.63 -50.39
N ILE A 12 -31.30 24.22 -51.63
CA ILE A 12 -30.52 24.54 -52.82
C ILE A 12 -31.16 25.80 -53.41
N THR A 13 -30.49 26.95 -53.32
CA THR A 13 -30.90 28.18 -53.98
C THR A 13 -30.24 28.28 -55.34
N SER A 14 -31.03 28.01 -56.38
CA SER A 14 -30.69 28.22 -57.80
C SER A 14 -30.65 29.71 -58.11
N ALA A 15 -29.48 30.23 -58.53
CA ALA A 15 -29.36 31.58 -59.05
C ALA A 15 -29.76 31.61 -60.54
N ALA A 16 -30.80 32.39 -60.86
CA ALA A 16 -31.24 32.63 -62.22
C ALA A 16 -30.26 33.56 -62.94
N ILE A 17 -29.78 33.14 -64.11
CA ILE A 17 -28.97 33.94 -65.03
C ILE A 17 -29.92 34.85 -65.81
N ALA A 18 -29.83 36.16 -65.58
CA ALA A 18 -30.51 37.17 -66.40
C ALA A 18 -29.64 37.52 -67.61
N PHE A 19 -30.15 37.24 -68.81
CA PHE A 19 -29.58 37.66 -70.08
C PHE A 19 -29.90 39.15 -70.30
N ALA A 20 -28.90 40.03 -70.26
CA ALA A 20 -29.05 41.45 -70.57
C ALA A 20 -28.76 41.69 -72.06
N MET A 21 -29.70 42.36 -72.74
CA MET A 21 -29.59 42.85 -74.12
C MET A 21 -28.51 43.96 -74.25
N PRO A 22 -27.94 44.19 -75.44
CA PRO A 22 -26.88 45.19 -75.63
C PRO A 22 -27.43 46.62 -75.56
N ALA A 23 -26.92 47.41 -74.62
CA ALA A 23 -27.17 48.85 -74.54
C ALA A 23 -26.25 49.61 -75.54
N PRO A 24 -26.69 50.77 -76.07
CA PRO A 24 -25.88 51.57 -76.98
C PRO A 24 -24.65 52.14 -76.26
N ALA A 25 -23.51 52.13 -76.95
CA ALA A 25 -22.25 52.69 -76.45
C ALA A 25 -22.36 54.23 -76.34
N SER A 26 -22.62 54.73 -75.13
CA SER A 26 -22.40 56.13 -74.78
C SER A 26 -20.89 56.39 -74.70
N ALA A 27 -20.42 57.41 -75.43
CA ALA A 27 -19.04 57.88 -75.34
C ALA A 27 -18.74 58.33 -73.90
N GLN A 28 -17.99 57.51 -73.16
CA GLN A 28 -17.55 57.83 -71.80
C GLN A 28 -16.56 58.99 -71.86
N THR A 29 -16.78 59.99 -71.03
CA THR A 29 -15.86 61.13 -70.92
C THR A 29 -14.55 60.66 -70.28
N SER A 30 -13.41 61.30 -70.63
CA SER A 30 -12.09 60.96 -70.08
C SER A 30 -12.03 61.02 -68.55
N ALA A 31 -12.90 61.82 -67.92
CA ALA A 31 -13.04 61.93 -66.47
C ALA A 31 -13.68 60.67 -65.81
N GLU A 32 -14.72 60.09 -66.42
CA GLU A 32 -15.34 58.85 -65.91
C GLU A 32 -14.42 57.64 -66.05
N LEU A 33 -13.59 57.61 -67.12
CA LEU A 33 -12.60 56.56 -67.31
C LEU A 33 -11.50 56.64 -66.23
N ALA A 34 -11.04 57.85 -65.88
CA ALA A 34 -10.03 58.04 -64.83
C ALA A 34 -10.53 57.59 -63.44
N GLU A 35 -11.80 57.84 -63.13
CA GLU A 35 -12.41 57.40 -61.87
C GLU A 35 -12.58 55.88 -61.80
N ARG A 36 -12.98 55.24 -62.91
CA ARG A 36 -13.03 53.77 -63.01
C ARG A 36 -11.65 53.12 -62.87
N VAL A 37 -10.61 53.74 -63.44
CA VAL A 37 -9.22 53.26 -63.28
C VAL A 37 -8.80 53.32 -61.81
N ARG A 38 -9.09 54.42 -61.10
CA ARG A 38 -8.83 54.52 -59.65
C ARG A 38 -9.59 53.46 -58.84
N GLN A 39 -10.85 53.20 -59.16
CA GLN A 39 -11.63 52.16 -58.50
C GLN A 39 -11.06 50.76 -58.77
N LEU A 40 -10.59 50.50 -59.99
CA LEU A 40 -9.95 49.23 -60.35
C LEU A 40 -8.61 49.05 -59.63
N GLU A 41 -7.79 50.10 -59.53
CA GLU A 41 -6.53 50.08 -58.77
C GLU A 41 -6.77 49.83 -57.26
N ALA A 42 -7.80 50.47 -56.69
CA ALA A 42 -8.22 50.23 -55.32
C ALA A 42 -8.72 48.79 -55.10
N THR A 43 -9.44 48.24 -56.07
CA THR A 43 -9.92 46.85 -56.02
C THR A 43 -8.77 45.84 -56.15
N LEU A 44 -7.77 46.13 -57.01
CA LEU A 44 -6.60 45.26 -57.17
C LEU A 44 -5.74 45.21 -55.90
N THR A 45 -5.57 46.36 -55.23
CA THR A 45 -4.84 46.42 -53.96
C THR A 45 -5.59 45.68 -52.84
N SER A 46 -6.93 45.76 -52.79
CA SER A 46 -7.71 45.00 -51.81
C SER A 46 -7.65 43.49 -52.07
N VAL A 47 -7.75 43.05 -53.33
CA VAL A 47 -7.67 41.63 -53.70
C VAL A 47 -6.28 41.05 -53.43
N GLN A 48 -5.21 41.82 -53.66
CA GLN A 48 -3.85 41.40 -53.30
C GLN A 48 -3.69 41.22 -51.78
N ALA A 49 -4.26 42.11 -50.97
CA ALA A 49 -4.22 41.99 -49.51
C ALA A 49 -4.99 40.74 -49.03
N GLU A 50 -6.15 40.45 -49.64
CA GLU A 50 -6.93 39.25 -49.32
C GLU A 50 -6.18 37.95 -49.69
N LEU A 51 -5.50 37.92 -50.83
CA LEU A 51 -4.68 36.78 -51.24
C LEU A 51 -3.51 36.52 -50.26
N GLN A 52 -2.82 37.56 -49.80
CA GLN A 52 -1.77 37.41 -48.79
C GLN A 52 -2.31 36.86 -47.46
N GLN A 53 -3.52 37.27 -47.07
CA GLN A 53 -4.15 36.79 -45.86
C GLN A 53 -4.56 35.32 -45.96
N LEU A 54 -5.06 34.88 -47.13
CA LEU A 54 -5.40 33.48 -47.38
C LEU A 54 -4.15 32.59 -47.39
N GLN A 55 -3.07 33.02 -48.04
CA GLN A 55 -1.80 32.29 -48.03
C GLN A 55 -1.25 32.11 -46.61
N THR A 56 -1.41 33.11 -45.75
CA THR A 56 -0.99 33.03 -44.35
C THR A 56 -1.83 32.03 -43.55
N ARG A 57 -3.14 31.94 -43.81
CA ARG A 57 -4.03 30.95 -43.19
C ARG A 57 -3.72 29.53 -43.63
N GLU A 58 -3.42 29.32 -44.92
CA GLU A 58 -3.03 28.01 -45.45
C GLU A 58 -1.69 27.53 -44.87
N ALA A 59 -0.72 28.44 -44.69
CA ALA A 59 0.55 28.12 -44.04
C ALA A 59 0.36 27.71 -42.57
N GLN A 60 -0.54 28.38 -41.84
CA GLN A 60 -0.88 28.02 -40.46
C GLN A 60 -1.61 26.67 -40.37
N GLN A 61 -2.59 26.41 -41.23
CA GLN A 61 -3.27 25.11 -41.29
C GLN A 61 -2.32 23.96 -41.63
N SER A 62 -1.39 24.18 -42.56
CA SER A 62 -0.39 23.18 -42.94
C SER A 62 0.53 22.83 -41.76
N ALA A 63 0.92 23.82 -40.96
CA ALA A 63 1.74 23.60 -39.76
C ALA A 63 0.99 22.80 -38.67
N ASP A 64 -0.31 23.04 -38.49
CA ASP A 64 -1.13 22.29 -37.52
C ASP A 64 -1.34 20.83 -37.93
N ILE A 65 -1.54 20.56 -39.23
CA ILE A 65 -1.68 19.19 -39.76
C ILE A 65 -0.39 18.39 -39.55
N VAL A 66 0.78 18.99 -39.80
CA VAL A 66 2.09 18.36 -39.57
C VAL A 66 2.29 18.06 -38.08
N ARG A 67 1.86 18.96 -37.18
CA ARG A 67 1.93 18.74 -35.73
C ARG A 67 1.05 17.59 -35.25
N ILE A 68 -0.14 17.42 -35.82
CA ILE A 68 -1.06 16.31 -35.46
C ILE A 68 -0.53 14.98 -35.99
N GLN A 69 0.08 14.94 -37.18
CA GLN A 69 0.67 13.71 -37.74
C GLN A 69 1.96 13.28 -37.03
N GLN A 70 2.68 14.21 -36.40
CA GLN A 70 3.91 13.94 -35.65
C GLN A 70 3.69 13.71 -34.15
N ALA A 71 2.43 13.71 -33.67
CA ALA A 71 2.14 13.25 -32.32
C ALA A 71 2.53 11.75 -32.22
N PRO A 72 3.46 11.36 -31.33
CA PRO A 72 3.88 9.97 -31.22
C PRO A 72 2.67 9.13 -30.84
N ALA A 73 2.43 8.06 -31.63
CA ALA A 73 1.41 7.06 -31.32
C ALA A 73 1.61 6.60 -29.87
N ALA A 74 0.54 6.67 -29.07
CA ALA A 74 0.55 6.11 -27.72
C ALA A 74 1.01 4.66 -27.81
N ALA A 75 2.10 4.33 -27.12
CA ALA A 75 2.62 2.97 -27.07
C ALA A 75 1.50 2.01 -26.67
N PRO A 76 1.45 0.78 -27.25
CA PRO A 76 0.51 -0.24 -26.82
C PRO A 76 0.55 -0.36 -25.30
N ALA A 77 -0.61 -0.36 -24.65
CA ALA A 77 -0.69 -0.56 -23.21
C ALA A 77 0.13 -1.82 -22.85
N ALA A 78 1.10 -1.67 -21.96
CA ALA A 78 1.88 -2.79 -21.47
C ALA A 78 0.91 -3.89 -21.00
N PRO A 79 1.19 -5.17 -21.27
CA PRO A 79 0.37 -6.26 -20.76
C PRO A 79 0.16 -6.06 -19.25
N ALA A 80 -1.10 -6.17 -18.81
CA ALA A 80 -1.45 -6.03 -17.40
C ALA A 80 -0.48 -6.87 -16.57
N ALA A 81 0.17 -6.26 -15.59
CA ALA A 81 1.10 -6.94 -14.71
C ALA A 81 0.45 -8.25 -14.21
N PRO A 82 1.20 -9.36 -14.12
CA PRO A 82 0.67 -10.59 -13.56
C PRO A 82 -0.02 -10.25 -12.24
N THR A 83 -1.30 -10.56 -12.16
CA THR A 83 -2.04 -10.38 -10.93
C THR A 83 -1.44 -11.36 -9.93
N ASP A 84 -0.92 -10.86 -8.82
CA ASP A 84 -0.40 -11.68 -7.74
C ASP A 84 -1.57 -12.53 -7.19
N GLY A 85 -1.64 -13.79 -7.64
CA GLY A 85 -2.73 -14.72 -7.33
C GLY A 85 -3.46 -15.32 -8.53
N PHE A 86 -4.62 -15.92 -8.27
CA PHE A 86 -5.54 -16.50 -9.25
C PHE A 86 -6.98 -16.07 -8.98
N ARG A 87 -7.84 -16.04 -10.00
CA ARG A 87 -9.25 -15.63 -9.85
C ARG A 87 -10.20 -16.83 -9.92
N VAL A 88 -11.21 -16.84 -9.05
CA VAL A 88 -12.38 -17.73 -9.16
C VAL A 88 -13.63 -16.86 -9.07
N GLY A 89 -14.35 -16.74 -10.19
CA GLY A 89 -15.45 -15.78 -10.32
C GLY A 89 -14.99 -14.34 -10.07
N PRO A 90 -15.72 -13.55 -9.25
CA PRO A 90 -15.35 -12.17 -8.93
C PRO A 90 -14.27 -12.06 -7.82
N THR A 91 -13.77 -13.18 -7.30
CA THR A 91 -12.83 -13.20 -6.17
C THR A 91 -11.41 -13.48 -6.65
N THR A 92 -10.45 -12.67 -6.21
CA THR A 92 -9.02 -12.88 -6.41
C THR A 92 -8.44 -13.54 -5.16
N PHE A 93 -7.76 -14.66 -5.35
CA PHE A 93 -7.12 -15.45 -4.31
C PHE A 93 -5.60 -15.33 -4.44
N ARG A 94 -4.91 -15.19 -3.32
CA ARG A 94 -3.46 -15.15 -3.26
C ARG A 94 -2.96 -16.11 -2.19
N LEU A 95 -2.00 -16.95 -2.57
CA LEU A 95 -1.22 -17.76 -1.65
C LEU A 95 0.10 -17.03 -1.40
N GLY A 96 0.51 -17.00 -0.14
CA GLY A 96 1.76 -16.41 0.29
C GLY A 96 2.36 -17.18 1.46
N GLY A 97 3.45 -16.67 2.01
CA GLY A 97 4.19 -17.33 3.07
C GLY A 97 5.66 -17.55 2.69
N TYR A 98 6.33 -18.39 3.46
CA TYR A 98 7.74 -18.73 3.27
C TYR A 98 8.09 -20.03 4.01
N VAL A 99 9.13 -20.70 3.55
CA VAL A 99 9.81 -21.76 4.30
C VAL A 99 11.02 -21.14 4.99
N LYS A 100 11.22 -21.41 6.28
CA LYS A 100 12.35 -20.90 7.05
C LYS A 100 13.00 -22.03 7.81
N ALA A 101 14.32 -22.16 7.69
CA ALA A 101 15.15 -23.03 8.50
C ALA A 101 16.01 -22.16 9.42
N GLU A 102 16.15 -22.57 10.67
CA GLU A 102 16.84 -21.82 11.72
C GLU A 102 17.82 -22.71 12.46
N ALA A 103 18.89 -22.06 12.93
CA ALA A 103 19.89 -22.63 13.79
C ALA A 103 20.12 -21.66 14.95
N LEU A 104 19.91 -22.12 16.17
CA LEU A 104 20.13 -21.37 17.40
C LEU A 104 21.25 -22.05 18.17
N TYR A 105 22.24 -21.27 18.60
CA TYR A 105 23.33 -21.72 19.43
C TYR A 105 23.35 -20.87 20.69
N SER A 106 23.07 -21.49 21.83
CA SER A 106 22.84 -20.81 23.11
C SER A 106 23.78 -21.37 24.16
N ASP A 107 24.41 -20.49 24.93
CA ASP A 107 25.33 -20.83 26.02
C ASP A 107 24.84 -20.15 27.30
N TYR A 108 24.62 -20.92 28.37
CA TYR A 108 23.97 -20.45 29.58
C TYR A 108 24.88 -20.54 30.80
N SER A 109 25.31 -19.37 31.27
CA SER A 109 26.23 -19.27 32.41
C SER A 109 25.57 -19.44 33.79
N ALA A 110 24.24 -19.43 33.87
CA ALA A 110 23.51 -19.30 35.13
C ALA A 110 22.20 -20.11 35.17
N GLY A 111 22.25 -21.37 34.75
CA GLY A 111 21.12 -22.30 34.71
C GLY A 111 20.79 -22.76 33.29
N ASP A 112 20.09 -23.89 33.19
CA ASP A 112 19.65 -24.49 31.92
C ASP A 112 18.21 -24.04 31.59
N ILE A 113 17.92 -23.85 30.29
CA ILE A 113 16.57 -23.60 29.78
C ILE A 113 15.99 -24.90 29.23
N ALA A 114 14.91 -25.37 29.86
CA ALA A 114 14.15 -26.51 29.37
C ALA A 114 13.72 -26.34 27.91
N THR A 115 13.74 -27.45 27.15
CA THR A 115 13.28 -27.48 25.75
C THR A 115 11.88 -26.88 25.62
N GLY A 116 11.71 -25.93 24.69
CA GLY A 116 10.45 -25.25 24.46
C GLY A 116 10.64 -23.79 24.05
N THR A 117 9.66 -22.95 24.36
CA THR A 117 9.58 -21.55 23.91
C THR A 117 10.81 -20.72 24.24
N GLY A 118 11.37 -20.83 25.45
CA GLY A 118 12.57 -20.08 25.84
C GLY A 118 13.86 -20.49 25.10
N ARG A 119 13.84 -21.68 24.48
CA ARG A 119 14.96 -22.23 23.70
C ARG A 119 14.77 -22.02 22.18
N ASP A 120 13.53 -21.90 21.72
CA ASP A 120 13.18 -21.67 20.31
C ASP A 120 13.35 -20.21 19.83
N PHE A 121 13.27 -19.25 20.74
CA PHE A 121 13.48 -17.82 20.44
C PHE A 121 13.72 -17.02 21.72
N PHE A 122 14.19 -15.79 21.57
CA PHE A 122 14.57 -14.93 22.67
C PHE A 122 13.37 -14.47 23.51
N VAL A 123 13.20 -15.09 24.68
CA VAL A 123 12.22 -14.72 25.70
C VAL A 123 12.93 -14.25 26.96
N PRO A 124 13.06 -12.93 27.17
CA PRO A 124 13.81 -12.34 28.28
C PRO A 124 13.41 -12.88 29.66
N GLY A 125 12.10 -13.03 29.91
CA GLY A 125 11.59 -13.57 31.17
C GLY A 125 11.88 -15.07 31.42
N ALA A 126 12.35 -15.79 30.41
CA ALA A 126 12.75 -17.20 30.53
C ALA A 126 14.27 -17.37 30.73
N ILE A 127 15.05 -16.28 30.68
CA ILE A 127 16.50 -16.35 30.87
C ILE A 127 16.80 -16.72 32.33
N PRO A 128 17.54 -17.80 32.60
CA PRO A 128 17.84 -18.23 33.95
C PRO A 128 18.86 -17.28 34.58
N VAL A 129 18.59 -16.89 35.82
CA VAL A 129 19.42 -15.93 36.59
C VAL A 129 20.10 -16.59 37.79
N GLY A 130 20.15 -17.92 37.82
CA GLY A 130 20.73 -18.71 38.89
C GLY A 130 20.67 -20.21 38.60
N GLY A 131 21.66 -20.95 39.11
CA GLY A 131 21.86 -22.36 38.79
C GLY A 131 23.33 -22.64 38.46
N ALA A 132 23.65 -23.91 38.18
CA ALA A 132 24.94 -24.25 37.60
C ALA A 132 24.96 -23.81 36.13
N SER A 133 26.14 -23.46 35.62
CA SER A 133 26.33 -23.25 34.18
C SER A 133 25.98 -24.53 33.42
N GLU A 134 25.36 -24.38 32.26
CA GLU A 134 25.15 -25.44 31.29
C GLU A 134 26.11 -25.22 30.11
N ASP A 135 26.55 -26.30 29.47
CA ASP A 135 27.28 -26.22 28.21
C ASP A 135 26.36 -25.75 27.08
N ALA A 136 26.95 -25.31 25.96
CA ALA A 136 26.18 -24.76 24.87
C ALA A 136 25.22 -25.77 24.20
N ALA A 137 24.00 -25.30 23.93
CA ALA A 137 22.93 -25.99 23.22
C ALA A 137 22.86 -25.57 21.74
N LEU A 138 22.54 -26.52 20.86
CA LEU A 138 22.26 -26.29 19.45
C LEU A 138 20.84 -26.76 19.11
N ASP A 139 20.03 -25.86 18.54
CA ASP A 139 18.67 -26.15 18.11
C ASP A 139 18.50 -25.84 16.62
N LEU A 140 18.02 -26.83 15.86
CA LEU A 140 17.80 -26.72 14.42
C LEU A 140 16.35 -27.05 14.10
N HIS A 141 15.61 -26.14 13.46
CA HIS A 141 14.21 -26.39 13.14
C HIS A 141 13.69 -25.56 11.96
N ALA A 142 12.47 -25.90 11.52
CA ALA A 142 11.73 -25.16 10.49
C ALA A 142 10.35 -24.64 10.97
N LYS A 143 10.15 -24.57 12.29
CA LYS A 143 8.91 -24.19 12.97
C LYS A 143 8.31 -22.86 12.45
N GLN A 144 9.14 -21.89 12.07
CA GLN A 144 8.66 -20.60 11.57
C GLN A 144 8.17 -20.60 10.12
N THR A 145 8.19 -21.73 9.43
CA THR A 145 7.57 -21.88 8.11
C THR A 145 6.12 -21.43 8.18
N ARG A 146 5.75 -20.53 7.27
CA ARG A 146 4.50 -19.79 7.32
C ARG A 146 3.75 -19.90 6.01
N LEU A 147 2.45 -20.04 6.11
CA LEU A 147 1.54 -20.01 4.97
C LEU A 147 0.49 -18.92 5.22
N SER A 148 0.12 -18.23 4.15
CA SER A 148 -0.95 -17.25 4.18
C SER A 148 -1.85 -17.39 2.96
N PHE A 149 -3.13 -17.13 3.17
CA PHE A 149 -4.14 -17.12 2.14
C PHE A 149 -4.92 -15.81 2.21
N THR A 150 -5.05 -15.13 1.08
CA THR A 150 -5.85 -13.91 0.95
C THR A 150 -6.93 -14.12 -0.09
N ALA A 151 -8.14 -13.68 0.19
CA ALA A 151 -9.25 -13.65 -0.77
C ALA A 151 -9.83 -12.24 -0.80
N THR A 152 -9.80 -11.59 -1.96
CA THR A 152 -10.30 -10.22 -2.15
C THR A 152 -11.39 -10.19 -3.21
N ARG A 153 -12.50 -9.54 -2.93
CA ARG A 153 -13.57 -9.29 -3.91
C ARG A 153 -14.17 -7.90 -3.73
N ALA A 154 -14.67 -7.34 -4.83
CA ALA A 154 -15.53 -6.17 -4.78
C ALA A 154 -16.98 -6.59 -4.50
N VAL A 155 -17.68 -5.84 -3.66
CA VAL A 155 -19.11 -6.01 -3.33
C VAL A 155 -19.75 -4.63 -3.36
N GLU A 156 -20.62 -4.37 -4.34
CA GLU A 156 -21.36 -3.09 -4.44
C GLU A 156 -20.47 -1.83 -4.40
N GLY A 157 -19.26 -1.89 -4.97
CA GLY A 157 -18.30 -0.78 -4.95
C GLY A 157 -17.39 -0.72 -3.72
N HIS A 158 -17.60 -1.61 -2.75
CA HIS A 158 -16.78 -1.77 -1.54
C HIS A 158 -15.82 -2.95 -1.66
N THR A 159 -14.70 -2.91 -0.92
CA THR A 159 -13.70 -3.98 -0.94
C THR A 159 -13.83 -4.88 0.28
N LEU A 160 -14.05 -6.17 0.04
CA LEU A 160 -14.02 -7.22 1.05
C LEU A 160 -12.77 -8.07 0.88
N THR A 161 -11.97 -8.19 1.95
CA THR A 161 -10.76 -9.00 1.99
C THR A 161 -10.81 -9.95 3.18
N ALA A 162 -10.70 -11.25 2.93
CA ALA A 162 -10.41 -12.23 3.97
C ALA A 162 -8.91 -12.59 3.94
N TYR A 163 -8.31 -12.75 5.11
CA TYR A 163 -6.90 -13.08 5.25
C TYR A 163 -6.72 -14.09 6.38
N VAL A 164 -6.01 -15.18 6.10
CA VAL A 164 -5.63 -16.20 7.07
C VAL A 164 -4.12 -16.42 6.97
N GLU A 165 -3.44 -16.44 8.11
CA GLU A 165 -2.01 -16.71 8.25
C GLU A 165 -1.81 -17.74 9.34
N ALA A 166 -0.90 -18.70 9.13
CA ALA A 166 -0.59 -19.75 10.09
C ALA A 166 0.88 -20.18 9.98
N ASP A 167 1.47 -20.64 11.09
CA ASP A 167 2.83 -21.20 11.16
C ASP A 167 2.89 -22.41 12.11
N PHE A 168 4.05 -23.07 12.17
CA PHE A 168 4.29 -24.22 13.05
C PHE A 168 4.95 -23.84 14.39
N GLN A 169 5.32 -22.57 14.58
CA GLN A 169 6.00 -22.07 15.78
C GLN A 169 5.00 -21.75 16.89
N SER A 170 3.81 -21.28 16.53
CA SER A 170 2.81 -20.83 17.51
C SER A 170 2.15 -21.97 18.29
N SER A 171 2.30 -23.23 17.85
CA SER A 171 1.85 -24.42 18.58
C SER A 171 2.87 -25.56 18.42
N PRO A 172 3.77 -25.74 19.39
CA PRO A 172 4.90 -26.68 19.27
C PRO A 172 4.48 -28.16 19.18
N GLY A 173 3.23 -28.51 19.48
CA GLY A 173 2.73 -29.89 19.39
C GLY A 173 3.27 -30.81 20.49
N THR A 174 3.16 -32.13 20.26
CA THR A 174 3.59 -33.18 21.22
C THR A 174 4.77 -34.00 20.70
N GLY A 175 5.38 -33.60 19.58
CA GLY A 175 6.57 -34.26 19.03
C GLY A 175 7.82 -33.97 19.85
N ASN A 176 8.85 -34.79 19.70
CA ASN A 176 10.18 -34.52 20.24
C ASN A 176 11.25 -34.76 19.17
N GLU A 177 12.43 -34.21 19.40
CA GLU A 177 13.57 -34.25 18.48
C GLU A 177 14.11 -35.68 18.27
N ASN A 178 13.80 -36.63 19.16
CA ASN A 178 14.29 -38.01 19.10
C ASN A 178 13.49 -38.93 18.17
N VAL A 179 12.26 -38.55 17.77
CA VAL A 179 11.38 -39.41 16.96
C VAL A 179 10.98 -38.73 15.65
N THR A 180 10.03 -37.79 15.71
CA THR A 180 9.44 -37.17 14.51
C THR A 180 9.65 -35.68 14.42
N ASN A 181 10.04 -35.03 15.52
CA ASN A 181 10.18 -33.57 15.63
C ASN A 181 8.96 -32.82 15.04
N ALA A 182 7.76 -33.34 15.30
CA ALA A 182 6.52 -32.86 14.70
C ALA A 182 5.96 -31.62 15.41
N TYR A 183 5.42 -30.68 14.63
CA TYR A 183 4.84 -29.42 15.10
C TYR A 183 3.40 -29.27 14.62
N ASN A 184 2.57 -28.53 15.35
CA ASN A 184 1.20 -28.26 14.96
C ASN A 184 1.11 -27.01 14.09
N PHE A 185 0.29 -27.07 13.05
CA PHE A 185 -0.03 -25.89 12.26
C PHE A 185 -1.06 -25.02 12.99
N ALA A 186 -0.68 -23.81 13.37
CA ALA A 186 -1.48 -22.94 14.22
C ALA A 186 -1.81 -21.62 13.53
N VAL A 187 -3.08 -21.21 13.65
CA VAL A 187 -3.57 -19.93 13.15
C VAL A 187 -2.88 -18.80 13.89
N ARG A 188 -2.35 -17.85 13.12
CA ARG A 188 -1.76 -16.63 13.63
C ARG A 188 -2.68 -15.43 13.54
N ARG A 189 -3.22 -15.22 12.35
CA ARG A 189 -4.08 -14.11 11.97
C ARG A 189 -5.22 -14.68 11.15
N ALA A 190 -6.44 -14.22 11.43
CA ALA A 190 -7.63 -14.61 10.71
C ALA A 190 -8.57 -13.41 10.73
N THR A 191 -8.59 -12.65 9.64
CA THR A 191 -9.27 -11.36 9.59
C THR A 191 -10.16 -11.23 8.38
N VAL A 192 -11.26 -10.51 8.55
CA VAL A 192 -12.08 -9.98 7.47
C VAL A 192 -12.01 -8.46 7.53
N THR A 193 -11.61 -7.85 6.42
CA THR A 193 -11.59 -6.40 6.24
C THR A 193 -12.68 -6.00 5.26
N TYR A 194 -13.53 -5.06 5.67
CA TYR A 194 -14.52 -4.43 4.83
C TYR A 194 -14.28 -2.91 4.85
N ASP A 195 -13.69 -2.41 3.77
CA ASP A 195 -13.14 -1.06 3.66
C ASP A 195 -12.28 -0.64 4.86
N ARG A 196 -12.86 0.10 5.82
CA ARG A 196 -12.19 0.69 6.99
C ARG A 196 -12.35 -0.15 8.25
N TRP A 197 -13.18 -1.18 8.20
CA TRP A 197 -13.43 -2.09 9.32
C TRP A 197 -12.58 -3.33 9.19
N LEU A 198 -12.04 -3.81 10.30
CA LEU A 198 -11.38 -5.10 10.44
C LEU A 198 -12.01 -5.87 11.59
N PHE A 199 -12.31 -7.14 11.35
CA PHE A 199 -12.88 -8.08 12.31
C PHE A 199 -12.01 -9.34 12.35
N GLY A 200 -11.81 -9.91 13.53
CA GLY A 200 -11.13 -11.19 13.73
C GLY A 200 -9.81 -11.06 14.49
N GLN A 201 -8.92 -12.03 14.34
CA GLN A 201 -7.66 -12.08 15.08
C GLN A 201 -6.53 -11.41 14.30
N ASP A 202 -5.99 -10.33 14.85
CA ASP A 202 -4.85 -9.59 14.30
C ASP A 202 -3.95 -9.08 15.43
N TRP A 203 -2.88 -8.38 15.06
CA TRP A 203 -2.08 -7.62 16.03
C TRP A 203 -2.93 -6.57 16.75
N THR A 204 -2.73 -6.43 18.06
CA THR A 204 -3.34 -5.36 18.86
C THR A 204 -3.08 -4.00 18.22
N THR A 205 -4.08 -3.13 18.26
CA THR A 205 -3.99 -1.74 17.80
C THR A 205 -3.00 -0.94 18.67
N PHE A 206 -2.65 -1.44 19.86
CA PHE A 206 -1.68 -0.82 20.76
C PHE A 206 -0.23 -1.05 20.31
N GLN A 207 -0.01 -1.99 19.38
CA GLN A 207 1.27 -2.31 18.78
C GLN A 207 1.45 -1.64 17.42
N ASN A 208 2.68 -1.27 17.08
CA ASN A 208 3.06 -0.83 15.74
C ASN A 208 4.07 -1.78 15.10
N VAL A 209 3.55 -2.73 14.32
CA VAL A 209 4.36 -3.71 13.59
C VAL A 209 5.32 -3.06 12.57
N GLY A 210 5.00 -1.86 12.05
CA GLY A 210 5.83 -1.18 11.06
C GLY A 210 7.12 -0.59 11.62
N ALA A 211 7.22 -0.48 12.95
CA ALA A 211 8.39 -0.01 13.68
C ALA A 211 9.31 -1.15 14.16
N LEU A 212 8.90 -2.42 14.00
CA LEU A 212 9.75 -3.55 14.36
C LEU A 212 10.98 -3.59 13.44
N PRO A 213 12.20 -3.77 13.98
CA PRO A 213 13.38 -3.99 13.17
C PRO A 213 13.31 -5.39 12.54
N GLU A 214 13.95 -5.52 11.38
CA GLU A 214 14.20 -6.84 10.80
C GLU A 214 15.14 -7.62 11.72
N THR A 215 14.77 -8.86 12.05
CA THR A 215 15.51 -9.75 12.93
C THR A 215 15.34 -11.19 12.47
N THR A 216 16.34 -12.02 12.76
CA THR A 216 16.24 -13.47 12.57
C THR A 216 15.43 -14.14 13.67
N ASP A 217 15.36 -13.53 14.87
CA ASP A 217 14.56 -14.02 15.99
C ASP A 217 13.04 -13.97 15.69
N PHE A 218 12.26 -14.88 16.25
CA PHE A 218 10.83 -15.01 15.95
C PHE A 218 10.00 -13.79 16.38
N ILE A 219 10.29 -13.26 17.57
CA ILE A 219 9.53 -12.16 18.19
C ILE A 219 10.22 -10.83 17.90
N GLY A 220 11.56 -10.84 17.86
CA GLY A 220 12.38 -9.63 17.77
C GLY A 220 12.64 -9.02 19.14
N PRO A 221 12.75 -7.69 19.27
CA PRO A 221 13.05 -7.02 20.54
C PRO A 221 11.83 -7.03 21.48
N SER A 222 11.54 -8.18 22.07
CA SER A 222 10.41 -8.42 22.98
C SER A 222 10.48 -7.56 24.25
N ASP A 223 11.68 -7.19 24.70
CA ASP A 223 11.95 -6.36 25.89
C ASP A 223 11.38 -4.94 25.87
N GLY A 224 11.01 -4.44 24.70
CA GLY A 224 10.62 -3.03 24.52
C GLY A 224 9.51 -2.81 23.53
N THR A 225 8.85 -3.88 23.07
CA THR A 225 7.78 -3.80 22.09
C THR A 225 6.53 -4.50 22.60
N VAL A 226 5.39 -3.84 22.42
CA VAL A 226 4.10 -4.50 22.59
C VAL A 226 4.05 -5.66 21.60
N PHE A 227 3.68 -6.86 22.07
CA PHE A 227 3.56 -8.03 21.22
C PHE A 227 2.33 -8.85 21.63
N ALA A 228 1.21 -8.62 20.96
CA ALA A 228 -0.02 -9.35 21.24
C ALA A 228 -0.85 -9.50 19.97
N ARG A 229 -1.47 -10.68 19.82
CA ARG A 229 -2.47 -10.95 18.79
C ARG A 229 -3.72 -11.41 19.50
N GLN A 230 -4.85 -10.82 19.14
CA GLN A 230 -6.12 -11.08 19.79
C GLN A 230 -7.27 -10.80 18.85
N ALA A 231 -8.45 -11.35 19.17
CA ALA A 231 -9.66 -11.01 18.45
C ALA A 231 -9.97 -9.53 18.68
N LEU A 232 -10.32 -8.82 17.61
CA LEU A 232 -10.62 -7.40 17.67
C LEU A 232 -11.59 -6.95 16.59
N VAL A 233 -12.26 -5.83 16.88
CA VAL A 233 -13.01 -5.04 15.92
C VAL A 233 -12.35 -3.67 15.85
N ARG A 234 -11.83 -3.31 14.68
CA ARG A 234 -11.10 -2.05 14.47
C ARG A 234 -11.71 -1.24 13.34
N TYR A 235 -11.90 0.05 13.58
CA TYR A 235 -12.23 1.04 12.55
C TYR A 235 -11.04 1.97 12.34
N THR A 236 -10.64 2.19 11.08
CA THR A 236 -9.56 3.13 10.73
C THR A 236 -10.09 4.29 9.89
N HIS A 237 -10.03 5.49 10.46
CA HIS A 237 -10.46 6.73 9.82
C HIS A 237 -9.26 7.54 9.29
N PRO A 238 -9.23 7.91 8.00
CA PRO A 238 -8.23 8.85 7.50
C PRO A 238 -8.57 10.26 7.98
N LEU A 239 -7.63 10.91 8.68
CA LEU A 239 -7.74 12.30 9.12
C LEU A 239 -7.05 13.28 8.15
N GLY A 240 -6.24 12.77 7.22
CA GLY A 240 -5.57 13.52 6.18
C GLY A 240 -4.77 12.59 5.26
N ALA A 241 -4.01 13.17 4.33
CA ALA A 241 -3.24 12.39 3.36
C ALA A 241 -2.21 11.43 3.99
N HIS A 242 -1.68 11.78 5.17
CA HIS A 242 -0.62 11.04 5.87
C HIS A 242 -0.97 10.77 7.34
N LEU A 243 -2.23 10.97 7.73
CA LEU A 243 -2.67 10.85 9.12
C LEU A 243 -3.94 10.00 9.19
N GLY A 244 -3.95 9.01 10.07
CA GLY A 244 -5.11 8.15 10.29
C GLY A 244 -5.28 7.81 11.77
N LEU A 245 -6.53 7.72 12.21
CA LEU A 245 -6.91 7.29 13.55
C LEU A 245 -7.53 5.90 13.47
N ALA A 246 -6.97 4.94 14.19
CA ALA A 246 -7.57 3.64 14.43
C ALA A 246 -8.19 3.60 15.82
N VAL A 247 -9.41 3.09 15.94
CA VAL A 247 -10.05 2.77 17.22
C VAL A 247 -10.48 1.32 17.18
N ALA A 248 -10.23 0.59 18.26
CA ALA A 248 -10.54 -0.83 18.35
C ALA A 248 -11.13 -1.23 19.70
N LEU A 249 -12.01 -2.23 19.65
CA LEU A 249 -12.39 -3.05 20.78
C LEU A 249 -11.67 -4.38 20.63
N GLU A 250 -10.93 -4.79 21.66
CA GLU A 250 -10.05 -5.96 21.60
C GLU A 250 -10.39 -6.94 22.72
N ASN A 251 -10.21 -8.24 22.46
CA ASN A 251 -10.42 -9.30 23.44
C ASN A 251 -9.53 -9.04 24.66
N PRO A 252 -10.10 -8.92 25.86
CA PRO A 252 -9.33 -8.69 27.07
C PRO A 252 -8.65 -9.99 27.52
N GLU A 253 -7.58 -9.84 28.28
CA GLU A 253 -6.92 -10.93 29.03
C GLU A 253 -6.11 -10.26 30.13
N THR A 254 -6.46 -10.56 31.38
CA THR A 254 -5.80 -10.04 32.56
C THR A 254 -4.71 -11.02 32.99
N THR A 255 -3.50 -10.50 33.13
CA THR A 255 -2.42 -11.24 33.78
C THR A 255 -2.07 -10.58 35.11
N ALA A 256 -1.98 -11.39 36.15
CA ALA A 256 -1.64 -10.95 37.50
C ALA A 256 -0.81 -12.02 38.22
N TYR A 257 -0.16 -11.64 39.32
CA TYR A 257 0.52 -12.62 40.17
C TYR A 257 -0.50 -13.55 40.81
N ALA A 258 -0.22 -14.85 40.75
CA ALA A 258 -1.03 -15.87 41.39
C ALA A 258 -1.11 -15.63 42.91
N VAL A 259 -2.30 -15.80 43.49
CA VAL A 259 -2.52 -15.54 44.92
C VAL A 259 -1.64 -16.43 45.80
N ALA A 260 -1.37 -17.66 45.35
CA ALA A 260 -0.64 -18.67 46.10
C ALA A 260 0.84 -18.87 45.68
N ALA A 261 1.33 -18.16 44.65
CA ALA A 261 2.68 -18.35 44.13
C ALA A 261 3.25 -17.07 43.47
N PRO A 262 4.58 -16.86 43.49
CA PRO A 262 5.22 -15.70 42.85
C PRO A 262 5.32 -15.88 41.33
N THR A 263 4.27 -16.41 40.70
CA THR A 263 4.18 -16.69 39.27
C THR A 263 3.08 -15.83 38.67
N ILE A 264 3.30 -15.31 37.46
CA ILE A 264 2.26 -14.60 36.72
C ILE A 264 1.31 -15.65 36.12
N ALA A 265 0.02 -15.46 36.29
CA ALA A 265 -1.04 -16.27 35.72
C ALA A 265 -1.96 -15.39 34.85
N ALA A 266 -2.58 -16.04 33.87
CA ALA A 266 -3.65 -15.50 33.05
C ALA A 266 -4.99 -15.75 33.77
N TYR A 267 -5.85 -14.74 33.77
CA TYR A 267 -7.17 -14.70 34.40
C TYR A 267 -8.18 -14.29 33.33
N ASP A 268 -8.86 -15.27 32.75
CA ASP A 268 -9.86 -15.12 31.69
C ASP A 268 -11.25 -14.77 32.27
N ASP A 269 -11.26 -13.83 33.23
CA ASP A 269 -12.45 -13.39 33.97
C ASP A 269 -12.94 -12.01 33.49
N ASP A 270 -12.39 -11.50 32.40
CA ASP A 270 -12.66 -10.18 31.87
C ASP A 270 -14.00 -10.13 31.11
N SER A 271 -14.86 -9.19 31.50
CA SER A 271 -16.21 -9.04 30.90
C SER A 271 -16.35 -7.86 29.95
N VAL A 272 -15.34 -6.98 29.89
CA VAL A 272 -15.36 -5.75 29.10
C VAL A 272 -14.16 -5.75 28.15
N PRO A 273 -14.35 -5.47 26.85
CA PRO A 273 -13.25 -5.43 25.90
C PRO A 273 -12.29 -4.28 26.20
N ASP A 274 -11.03 -4.48 25.86
CA ASP A 274 -10.03 -3.42 25.86
C ASP A 274 -10.38 -2.38 24.80
N VAL A 275 -10.31 -1.10 25.16
CA VAL A 275 -10.51 0.00 24.23
C VAL A 275 -9.16 0.58 23.85
N VAL A 276 -8.84 0.56 22.56
CA VAL A 276 -7.56 1.03 22.05
C VAL A 276 -7.77 2.11 21.00
N ALA A 277 -7.02 3.20 21.08
CA ALA A 277 -6.94 4.21 20.04
C ALA A 277 -5.49 4.40 19.60
N ARG A 278 -5.25 4.52 18.29
CA ARG A 278 -3.91 4.75 17.74
C ARG A 278 -3.94 5.76 16.59
N LEU A 279 -3.16 6.82 16.73
CA LEU A 279 -2.83 7.75 15.66
C LEU A 279 -1.65 7.20 14.86
N ASN A 280 -1.77 7.16 13.55
CA ASN A 280 -0.71 6.76 12.61
C ASN A 280 -0.36 7.94 11.72
N TRP A 281 0.92 8.33 11.73
CA TRP A 281 1.45 9.42 10.92
C TRP A 281 2.55 8.91 10.00
N THR A 282 2.37 9.05 8.69
CA THR A 282 3.26 8.48 7.67
C THR A 282 3.78 9.52 6.67
N PRO A 283 4.57 10.53 7.13
CA PRO A 283 5.09 11.55 6.24
C PRO A 283 6.26 11.03 5.40
N GLY A 284 6.08 10.98 4.08
CA GLY A 284 7.14 10.57 3.16
C GLY A 284 7.63 9.15 3.41
N LYS A 285 8.87 9.01 3.93
CA LYS A 285 9.50 7.70 4.23
C LYS A 285 9.47 7.35 5.73
N HIS A 286 8.84 8.17 6.55
CA HIS A 286 8.75 7.95 7.98
C HIS A 286 7.40 7.36 8.34
N GLN A 287 7.36 6.61 9.43
CA GLN A 287 6.14 6.07 10.00
C GLN A 287 6.22 6.21 11.51
N PHE A 288 5.23 6.87 12.10
CA PHE A 288 5.12 7.07 13.54
C PHE A 288 3.73 6.65 13.99
N SER A 289 3.64 6.19 15.24
CA SER A 289 2.38 5.91 15.89
C SER A 289 2.39 6.35 17.33
N LEU A 290 1.24 6.84 17.79
CA LEU A 290 0.94 7.08 19.20
C LEU A 290 -0.36 6.35 19.53
N ALA A 291 -0.33 5.44 20.48
CA ALA A 291 -1.46 4.64 20.91
C ALA A 291 -1.74 4.82 22.40
N ALA A 292 -3.01 4.66 22.77
CA ALA A 292 -3.48 4.60 24.14
C ALA A 292 -4.43 3.41 24.28
N ILE A 293 -4.40 2.76 25.44
CA ILE A 293 -5.29 1.67 25.82
C ILE A 293 -5.96 2.00 27.15
N GLY A 294 -7.25 1.69 27.25
CA GLY A 294 -8.00 1.66 28.50
C GLY A 294 -8.63 0.28 28.65
N ARG A 295 -8.53 -0.29 29.84
CA ARG A 295 -8.99 -1.66 30.12
C ARG A 295 -9.51 -1.83 31.53
N GLN A 296 -10.36 -2.83 31.70
CA GLN A 296 -10.71 -3.38 33.00
C GLN A 296 -9.84 -4.62 33.22
N LEU A 297 -9.33 -4.78 34.43
CA LEU A 297 -8.58 -5.94 34.85
C LEU A 297 -9.44 -6.71 35.84
N SER A 298 -9.71 -7.98 35.56
CA SER A 298 -10.50 -8.86 36.40
C SER A 298 -9.66 -10.04 36.89
N VAL A 299 -9.76 -10.35 38.18
CA VAL A 299 -9.13 -11.54 38.77
C VAL A 299 -10.18 -12.24 39.63
N GLN A 300 -10.47 -13.50 39.31
CA GLN A 300 -11.25 -14.40 40.15
C GLN A 300 -10.47 -15.67 40.47
N ASP A 301 -9.97 -15.78 41.71
CA ASP A 301 -9.15 -16.91 42.13
C ASP A 301 -9.31 -17.20 43.62
N ALA A 302 -9.38 -18.48 44.00
CA ALA A 302 -9.46 -18.94 45.39
C ALA A 302 -10.47 -18.17 46.28
N GLY A 303 -11.62 -17.77 45.71
CA GLY A 303 -12.65 -16.99 46.42
C GLY A 303 -12.39 -15.49 46.53
N VAL A 304 -11.32 -14.99 45.92
CA VAL A 304 -11.04 -13.56 45.73
C VAL A 304 -11.57 -13.12 44.39
N THR A 305 -12.42 -12.09 44.38
CA THR A 305 -12.82 -11.37 43.17
C THR A 305 -12.35 -9.94 43.28
N ARG A 306 -11.60 -9.47 42.28
CA ARG A 306 -11.08 -8.11 42.20
C ARG A 306 -11.21 -7.58 40.79
N GLU A 307 -11.62 -6.32 40.71
CA GLU A 307 -11.64 -5.55 39.48
C GLU A 307 -10.83 -4.27 39.66
N ALA A 308 -10.11 -3.86 38.62
CA ALA A 308 -9.40 -2.60 38.58
C ALA A 308 -9.46 -1.98 37.17
N SER A 309 -9.33 -0.66 37.08
CA SER A 309 -9.15 -0.01 35.78
C SER A 309 -7.66 0.18 35.48
N GLY A 310 -7.24 -0.16 34.27
CA GLY A 310 -5.89 0.00 33.76
C GLY A 310 -5.84 0.89 32.52
N TRP A 311 -4.71 1.57 32.33
CA TRP A 311 -4.46 2.35 31.12
C TRP A 311 -2.99 2.26 30.72
N GLY A 312 -2.70 2.57 29.46
CA GLY A 312 -1.34 2.59 28.93
C GLY A 312 -1.20 3.48 27.72
N VAL A 313 0.02 3.92 27.45
CA VAL A 313 0.40 4.70 26.26
C VAL A 313 1.61 4.07 25.60
N SER A 314 1.64 4.08 24.26
CA SER A 314 2.70 3.50 23.46
C SER A 314 3.04 4.44 22.31
N ALA A 315 4.32 4.75 22.12
CA ALA A 315 4.81 5.55 21.02
C ALA A 315 5.95 4.82 20.32
N SER A 316 5.93 4.79 18.99
CA SER A 316 6.96 4.10 18.21
C SER A 316 7.02 4.65 16.79
N GLY A 317 8.12 4.38 16.09
CA GLY A 317 8.23 4.76 14.70
C GLY A 317 9.49 4.27 14.02
N LYS A 318 9.48 4.39 12.69
CA LYS A 318 10.58 4.09 11.79
C LYS A 318 10.94 5.35 11.01
N VAL A 319 12.23 5.70 11.05
CA VAL A 319 12.77 6.84 10.31
C VAL A 319 13.42 6.33 9.03
N GLY A 320 12.80 6.61 7.88
CA GLY A 320 13.41 6.33 6.58
C GLY A 320 14.64 7.18 6.35
N ARG A 321 15.75 6.58 5.88
CA ARG A 321 16.92 7.33 5.43
C ARG A 321 16.73 7.80 3.98
N HIS A 322 17.09 9.04 3.68
CA HIS A 322 17.33 9.44 2.31
C HIS A 322 18.57 8.70 1.81
N ARG A 323 18.43 7.92 0.73
CA ARG A 323 19.58 7.40 -0.01
C ARG A 323 20.26 8.63 -0.61
N ALA A 324 21.38 9.06 -0.04
CA ALA A 324 22.23 10.01 -0.73
C ALA A 324 22.63 9.35 -2.04
N VAL A 325 22.16 9.89 -3.17
CA VAL A 325 22.62 9.49 -4.49
C VAL A 325 24.09 9.89 -4.55
N HIS A 326 24.98 8.99 -4.11
CA HIS A 326 26.38 9.08 -4.48
C HIS A 326 26.41 8.75 -5.97
N GLY A 327 26.43 9.81 -6.80
CA GLY A 327 26.81 9.66 -8.20
C GLY A 327 28.13 8.90 -8.29
N PRO A 328 28.37 8.15 -9.37
CA PRO A 328 29.57 7.34 -9.51
C PRO A 328 30.79 8.24 -9.30
N ARG A 329 31.53 8.00 -8.21
CA ARG A 329 32.86 8.59 -8.04
C ARG A 329 33.73 7.94 -9.11
N LEU A 330 33.91 8.62 -10.23
CA LEU A 330 35.01 8.35 -11.14
C LEU A 330 36.29 8.45 -10.31
N CYS A 331 36.94 7.32 -10.03
CA CYS A 331 38.28 7.31 -9.46
C CYS A 331 39.20 8.11 -10.39
N PRO A 332 39.84 9.20 -9.93
CA PRO A 332 40.81 9.90 -10.74
C PRO A 332 42.11 9.10 -10.71
N GLY A 333 42.54 8.61 -11.87
CA GLY A 333 43.91 8.15 -12.07
C GLY A 333 44.06 6.64 -12.32
N ARG A 334 43.81 6.22 -13.56
CA ARG A 334 44.61 5.14 -14.16
C ARG A 334 44.95 5.53 -15.60
N ARG A 335 46.03 6.30 -15.72
CA ARG A 335 46.70 6.57 -17.00
C ARG A 335 47.40 5.26 -17.39
N ILE A 336 46.81 4.52 -18.32
CA ILE A 336 47.45 3.33 -18.91
C ILE A 336 48.65 3.84 -19.72
N LEU A 337 49.87 3.51 -19.27
CA LEU A 337 51.07 3.68 -20.07
C LEU A 337 50.98 2.76 -21.29
N GLY A 338 51.06 3.35 -22.48
CA GLY A 338 51.29 2.62 -23.71
C GLY A 338 52.70 2.04 -23.70
N ASN A 339 52.80 0.74 -23.94
CA ASN A 339 54.06 0.04 -24.10
C ASN A 339 54.67 0.44 -25.47
N ARG A 340 55.89 0.98 -25.44
CA ARG A 340 56.79 1.03 -26.59
C ARG A 340 57.80 -0.12 -26.43
N SER A 341 58.19 -0.67 -27.58
CA SER A 341 59.14 -1.77 -27.87
C SER A 341 58.76 -3.15 -27.37
#